data_AF-A0A8T2PG05-F1
#
_entry.id   AF-A0A8T2PG05-F1
#
_cell.length_a   1.000
_cell.length_b   1.000
_cell.length_c   1.000
_cell.angle_alpha   90.00
_cell.angle_beta   90.00
_cell.angle_gamma   90.00
#
_symmetry.space_group_name_H-M   'P 1'
#
loop_
_entity.id
_entity.type
_entity.pdbx_description
1 polymer ?
#
loop_
_entity_poly.entity_id
_entity_poly.type
_entity_poly.pdbx_seq_one_letter_code
_entity_poly.pdbx_strand_id
1 'polypeptide(L)'
;MSLSGCFMFSWVCLSSCKHRACTMDNQCCHDQCLGGCLEPSSSSKCIACRNLMHQGTCVDKCPSGYYTFKGWRCVSFTFCQELHNQCKQGKGSDCYEYVIHNGACIPECPSGYTTMNSTT
;
A
#
# COMPACT_ATOMS: atom_id res chain seq x y z
N MET A 1 -6.26 21.99 -11.22
CA MET A 1 -6.77 21.87 -9.84
C MET A 1 -7.22 20.43 -9.65
N SER A 2 -6.38 19.60 -9.02
CA SER A 2 -6.72 18.20 -8.74
C SER A 2 -7.72 18.18 -7.60
N LEU A 3 -8.98 17.86 -7.90
CA LEU A 3 -10.02 17.68 -6.91
C LEU A 3 -9.80 16.35 -6.18
N SER A 4 -8.92 16.35 -5.19
CA SER A 4 -8.80 15.30 -4.17
C SER A 4 -9.99 15.39 -3.21
N GLY A 5 -11.20 15.19 -3.73
CA GLY A 5 -12.41 15.05 -2.94
C GLY A 5 -12.70 13.57 -2.69
N CYS A 6 -13.00 13.19 -1.45
CA CYS A 6 -13.69 11.92 -1.17
C CYS A 6 -15.12 12.04 -1.72
N PHE A 7 -15.32 11.73 -2.99
CA PHE A 7 -16.65 11.71 -3.58
C PHE A 7 -17.41 10.46 -3.11
N MET A 8 -18.52 10.69 -2.43
CA MET A 8 -19.51 9.66 -2.08
C MET A 8 -20.41 9.35 -3.30
N PHE A 9 -19.82 9.00 -4.45
CA PHE A 9 -20.60 8.41 -5.53
C PHE A 9 -20.78 6.93 -5.21
N SER A 10 -21.89 6.58 -4.58
CA SER A 10 -22.32 5.19 -4.47
C SER A 10 -22.75 4.70 -5.85
N TRP A 11 -21.80 4.26 -6.68
CA TRP A 11 -22.16 3.46 -7.85
C TRP A 11 -22.69 2.12 -7.40
N VAL A 12 -23.97 1.89 -7.68
CA VAL A 12 -24.57 0.57 -7.54
C VAL A 12 -24.09 -0.26 -8.71
N CYS A 13 -23.02 -1.03 -8.48
CA CYS A 13 -22.53 -1.99 -9.45
C CYS A 13 -23.52 -3.15 -9.61
N LEU A 14 -23.51 -3.80 -10.78
CA LEU A 14 -24.23 -5.06 -10.95
C LEU A 14 -23.75 -6.11 -9.94
N SER A 15 -24.66 -6.96 -9.49
CA SER A 15 -24.38 -8.08 -8.60
C SER A 15 -23.33 -9.06 -9.15
N SER A 16 -23.15 -9.10 -10.48
CA SER A 16 -22.10 -9.87 -11.17
C SER A 16 -20.68 -9.44 -10.80
N CYS A 17 -20.48 -8.19 -10.38
CA CYS A 17 -19.18 -7.70 -9.92
C CYS A 17 -18.87 -8.11 -8.47
N LYS A 18 -19.79 -8.76 -7.74
CA LYS A 18 -19.61 -9.22 -6.35
C LYS A 18 -19.08 -8.10 -5.44
N HIS A 19 -17.81 -8.19 -5.03
CA HIS A 19 -17.13 -7.23 -4.15
C HIS A 19 -16.18 -6.29 -4.89
N ARG A 20 -16.20 -6.33 -6.22
CA ARG A 20 -15.34 -5.54 -7.10
C ARG A 20 -16.02 -4.21 -7.41
N ALA A 21 -15.21 -3.20 -7.65
CA ALA A 21 -15.71 -1.95 -8.20
C ALA A 21 -16.16 -2.12 -9.66
N CYS A 22 -16.88 -1.13 -10.18
CA CYS A 22 -17.28 -1.07 -11.57
C CYS A 22 -16.98 0.32 -12.17
N THR A 23 -16.91 0.37 -13.49
CA THR A 23 -16.90 1.63 -14.25
C THR A 23 -18.31 2.22 -14.35
N MET A 24 -18.40 3.45 -14.87
CA MET A 24 -19.66 4.10 -15.24
C MET A 24 -20.56 3.24 -16.15
N ASP A 25 -19.94 2.50 -17.07
CA ASP A 25 -20.61 1.59 -18.01
C ASP A 25 -20.93 0.22 -17.39
N ASN A 26 -20.89 0.11 -16.06
CA ASN A 26 -21.13 -1.11 -15.30
C ASN A 26 -20.21 -2.29 -15.65
N GLN A 27 -19.00 -2.01 -16.15
CA GLN A 27 -18.01 -3.05 -16.38
C GLN A 27 -17.21 -3.30 -15.10
N CYS A 28 -17.00 -4.57 -14.74
CA CYS A 28 -16.29 -4.90 -13.51
C CYS A 28 -14.79 -4.53 -13.62
N CYS A 29 -14.29 -3.89 -12.57
CA CYS A 29 -12.89 -3.61 -12.39
C CYS A 29 -12.11 -4.87 -12.00
N HIS A 30 -10.79 -4.75 -12.03
CA HIS A 30 -9.91 -5.78 -11.48
C HIS A 30 -10.21 -6.02 -10.00
N ASP A 31 -10.01 -7.25 -9.53
CA ASP A 31 -10.36 -7.69 -8.17
C ASP A 31 -9.60 -6.93 -7.06
N GLN A 32 -8.48 -6.30 -7.44
CA GLN A 32 -7.62 -5.49 -6.57
C GLN A 32 -7.97 -3.99 -6.58
N CYS A 33 -8.96 -3.56 -7.39
CA CYS A 33 -9.42 -2.18 -7.39
C CYS A 33 -10.46 -1.93 -6.28
N LEU A 34 -10.45 -0.72 -5.73
CA LEU A 34 -11.42 -0.23 -4.76
C LEU A 34 -12.04 1.08 -5.25
N GLY A 35 -13.36 1.21 -5.12
CA GLY A 35 -14.13 2.39 -5.52
C GLY A 35 -14.40 2.50 -7.02
N GLY A 36 -13.41 2.25 -7.89
CA GLY A 36 -13.57 2.29 -9.34
C GLY A 36 -12.28 2.01 -10.10
N CYS A 37 -12.37 2.02 -11.43
CA CYS A 37 -11.25 1.90 -12.36
C CYS A 37 -11.48 2.73 -13.61
N LEU A 38 -10.39 3.14 -14.25
CA LEU A 38 -10.36 3.82 -15.54
C LEU A 38 -10.52 2.82 -16.70
N GLU A 39 -10.06 1.58 -16.51
CA GLU A 39 -10.15 0.51 -17.49
C GLU A 39 -10.63 -0.79 -16.81
N PRO A 40 -11.61 -1.49 -17.40
CA PRO A 40 -12.13 -2.73 -16.84
C PRO A 40 -11.04 -3.81 -16.81
N SER A 41 -11.10 -4.70 -15.81
CA SER A 41 -10.18 -5.83 -15.64
C SER A 41 -8.68 -5.50 -15.55
N SER A 42 -8.29 -4.22 -15.46
CA SER A 42 -6.89 -3.80 -15.41
C SER A 42 -6.46 -3.37 -14.01
N SER A 43 -5.44 -4.02 -13.45
CA SER A 43 -4.94 -3.75 -12.09
C SER A 43 -4.11 -2.46 -11.96
N SER A 44 -3.63 -1.92 -13.09
CA SER A 44 -2.86 -0.67 -13.16
C SER A 44 -3.72 0.57 -13.40
N LYS A 45 -5.02 0.36 -13.66
CA LYS A 45 -6.00 1.41 -13.97
C LYS A 45 -7.04 1.53 -12.88
N CYS A 46 -6.74 1.13 -11.65
CA CYS A 46 -7.62 1.37 -10.51
C CYS A 46 -7.58 2.84 -10.08
N ILE A 47 -8.69 3.36 -9.54
CA ILE A 47 -8.71 4.67 -8.87
C ILE A 47 -8.00 4.56 -7.51
N ALA A 48 -8.24 3.46 -6.79
CA ALA A 48 -7.56 3.12 -5.54
C ALA A 48 -7.34 1.61 -5.45
N CYS A 49 -6.31 1.19 -4.73
CA CYS A 49 -6.04 -0.22 -4.48
C CYS A 49 -6.81 -0.71 -3.26
N ARG A 50 -7.39 -1.91 -3.37
CA ARG A 50 -8.04 -2.62 -2.26
C ARG A 50 -7.02 -3.03 -1.19
N ASN A 51 -5.89 -3.55 -1.63
CA ASN A 51 -4.81 -4.04 -0.78
C ASN A 51 -3.59 -3.12 -0.90
N LEU A 52 -2.63 -3.46 -1.76
CA LEU A 52 -1.34 -2.79 -1.81
C LEU A 52 -1.07 -2.15 -3.18
N MET A 53 -0.45 -0.97 -3.17
CA MET A 53 0.07 -0.32 -4.37
C MET A 53 1.54 -0.68 -4.59
N HIS A 54 1.87 -1.16 -5.78
CA HIS A 54 3.24 -1.45 -6.21
C HIS A 54 3.47 -0.92 -7.63
N GLN A 55 4.37 0.06 -7.77
CA GLN A 55 4.77 0.63 -9.08
C GLN A 55 3.56 1.02 -9.98
N GLY A 56 2.55 1.66 -9.39
CA GLY A 56 1.33 2.07 -10.11
C GLY A 56 0.34 0.94 -10.40
N THR A 57 0.56 -0.26 -9.87
CA THR A 57 -0.32 -1.42 -10.01
C THR A 57 -0.86 -1.86 -8.65
N CYS A 58 -2.13 -2.25 -8.59
CA CYS A 58 -2.73 -2.80 -7.38
C CYS A 58 -2.49 -4.31 -7.29
N VAL A 59 -1.87 -4.73 -6.19
CA VAL A 59 -1.48 -6.12 -5.92
C VAL A 59 -2.03 -6.58 -4.58
N ASP A 60 -2.27 -7.88 -4.48
CA ASP A 60 -2.76 -8.50 -3.24
C ASP A 60 -1.68 -8.51 -2.15
N LYS A 61 -0.44 -8.83 -2.56
CA LYS A 61 0.75 -8.92 -1.71
C LYS A 61 1.94 -8.27 -2.42
N CYS A 62 2.89 -7.75 -1.65
CA CYS A 62 4.12 -7.23 -2.23
C CYS A 62 4.93 -8.34 -2.89
N PRO A 63 5.51 -8.09 -4.08
CA PRO A 63 6.38 -9.06 -4.73
C PRO A 63 7.69 -9.25 -3.95
N SER A 64 8.40 -10.33 -4.24
CA SER A 64 9.69 -10.64 -3.61
C SER A 64 10.67 -9.47 -3.72
N GLY A 65 11.34 -9.15 -2.61
CA GLY A 65 12.25 -8.00 -2.53
C GLY A 65 11.58 -6.67 -2.15
N TYR A 66 10.25 -6.66 -2.00
CA TYR A 66 9.49 -5.51 -1.52
C TYR A 66 8.76 -5.82 -0.21
N TYR A 67 8.55 -4.78 0.58
CA TYR A 67 7.96 -4.85 1.91
C TYR A 67 6.71 -3.99 2.00
N THR A 68 5.71 -4.46 2.75
CA THR A 68 4.50 -3.68 3.03
C THR A 68 4.86 -2.51 3.95
N PHE A 69 4.47 -1.30 3.56
CA PHE A 69 4.71 -0.08 4.31
C PHE A 69 3.40 0.63 4.62
N LYS A 70 3.17 0.93 5.90
CA LYS A 70 1.94 1.55 6.42
C LYS A 70 0.64 0.84 6.00
N GLY A 71 0.72 -0.43 5.62
CA GLY A 71 -0.42 -1.26 5.23
C GLY A 71 -1.02 -1.02 3.85
N TRP A 72 -0.50 -0.10 3.02
CA TRP A 72 -1.15 0.28 1.75
C TRP A 72 -0.23 0.29 0.52
N ARG A 73 1.10 0.26 0.70
CA ARG A 73 2.04 0.23 -0.44
C ARG A 73 3.23 -0.69 -0.22
N CYS A 74 3.87 -1.05 -1.31
CA CYS A 74 5.11 -1.81 -1.33
C CYS A 74 6.31 -0.89 -1.51
N VAL A 75 7.34 -1.07 -0.67
CA VAL A 75 8.60 -0.31 -0.71
C VAL A 75 9.80 -1.24 -0.81
N SER A 76 10.92 -0.75 -1.34
CA SER A 76 12.16 -1.52 -1.41
C SER A 76 12.85 -1.61 -0.04
N PHE A 77 13.83 -2.52 0.06
CA PHE A 77 14.72 -2.60 1.22
C PHE A 77 15.41 -1.25 1.51
N THR A 78 15.99 -0.63 0.47
CA THR A 78 16.71 0.64 0.57
C THR A 78 15.82 1.75 1.14
N PHE A 79 14.56 1.81 0.72
CA PHE A 79 13.62 2.80 1.25
C PHE A 79 13.39 2.62 2.77
N CYS A 80 13.24 1.39 3.25
CA CYS A 80 13.08 1.12 4.67
C CYS A 80 14.36 1.44 5.46
N GLN A 81 15.52 1.11 4.90
CA GLN A 81 16.83 1.38 5.51
C GLN A 81 17.12 2.89 5.59
N GLU A 82 16.76 3.68 4.59
CA GLU A 82 16.90 5.13 4.61
C GLU A 82 16.07 5.76 5.73
N LEU A 83 14.82 5.30 5.93
CA LEU A 83 13.97 5.74 7.04
C LEU A 83 14.59 5.39 8.41
N HIS A 84 15.12 4.18 8.54
CA HIS A 84 15.85 3.76 9.75
C HIS A 84 17.03 4.70 10.03
N ASN A 85 17.86 4.97 9.01
CA ASN A 85 19.06 5.80 9.13
C ASN A 85 18.77 7.28 9.39
N GLN A 86 17.72 7.82 8.77
CA GLN A 86 17.27 9.20 9.03
C GLN A 86 16.98 9.40 10.51
N CYS A 87 16.40 8.38 11.16
CA CYS A 87 16.09 8.49 12.57
C CYS A 87 17.33 8.42 13.47
N LYS A 88 18.28 7.55 13.14
CA LYS A 88 19.56 7.44 13.85
C LYS A 88 20.37 8.74 13.86
N GLN A 89 20.16 9.61 12.85
CA GLN A 89 20.92 10.85 12.66
C GLN A 89 20.23 12.11 13.20
N GLY A 90 18.95 12.06 13.61
CA GLY A 90 18.17 13.24 14.00
C GLY A 90 17.32 13.05 15.26
N LYS A 91 17.41 13.99 16.22
CA LYS A 91 16.54 14.05 17.42
C LYS A 91 15.23 14.78 17.11
N GLY A 92 14.34 14.17 16.35
CA GLY A 92 12.95 14.61 16.21
C GLY A 92 12.04 13.76 17.09
N SER A 93 10.99 14.33 17.69
CA SER A 93 10.05 13.63 18.59
C SER A 93 9.11 12.63 17.90
N ASP A 94 9.21 12.45 16.57
CA ASP A 94 8.35 11.57 15.76
C ASP A 94 9.22 10.67 14.85
N CYS A 95 10.23 10.08 15.47
CA CYS A 95 11.32 9.41 14.82
C CYS A 95 11.28 7.93 15.18
N TYR A 96 10.93 7.09 14.22
CA TYR A 96 10.82 5.65 14.41
C TYR A 96 12.00 4.94 13.74
N GLU A 97 12.66 4.05 14.48
CA GLU A 97 13.67 3.14 13.93
C GLU A 97 12.98 2.05 13.11
N TYR A 98 12.58 2.39 11.88
CA TYR A 98 11.89 1.45 11.00
C TYR A 98 12.71 0.15 10.85
N VAL A 99 12.02 -0.98 10.96
CA VAL A 99 12.59 -2.31 10.85
C VAL A 99 11.76 -3.19 9.93
N ILE A 100 12.40 -4.23 9.39
CA ILE A 100 11.73 -5.23 8.57
C ILE A 100 11.35 -6.42 9.45
N HIS A 101 10.06 -6.74 9.49
CA HIS A 101 9.54 -7.91 10.18
C HIS A 101 8.37 -8.52 9.39
N ASN A 102 8.43 -9.83 9.16
CA ASN A 102 7.38 -10.60 8.47
C ASN A 102 6.89 -9.99 7.14
N GLY A 103 7.83 -9.51 6.30
CA GLY A 103 7.50 -8.91 5.00
C GLY A 103 6.97 -7.47 5.07
N ALA A 104 6.99 -6.82 6.25
CA ALA A 104 6.57 -5.43 6.43
C ALA A 104 7.72 -4.55 6.96
N CYS A 105 7.75 -3.29 6.52
CA CYS A 105 8.59 -2.23 7.08
C CYS A 105 7.76 -1.46 8.13
N ILE A 106 8.03 -1.72 9.40
CA ILE A 106 7.24 -1.25 10.56
C ILE A 106 8.06 -0.30 11.44
N PRO A 107 7.43 0.66 12.14
CA PRO A 107 8.13 1.68 12.92
C PRO A 107 8.81 1.16 14.19
N GLU A 108 8.32 0.07 14.76
CA GLU A 108 8.86 -0.53 15.98
C GLU A 108 8.80 -2.07 15.90
N CYS A 109 9.70 -2.74 16.61
CA CYS A 109 9.62 -4.19 16.77
C CYS A 109 8.35 -4.57 17.56
N PRO A 110 7.60 -5.60 17.13
CA PRO A 110 6.49 -6.10 17.91
C PRO A 110 6.96 -6.67 19.26
N SER A 111 6.07 -6.73 20.25
CA SER A 111 6.38 -7.22 21.59
C SER A 111 7.04 -8.61 21.55
N GLY A 112 8.19 -8.75 22.22
CA GLY A 112 8.99 -9.98 22.21
C GLY A 112 10.12 -10.01 21.17
N TYR A 113 10.27 -8.94 20.37
CA TYR A 113 11.39 -8.78 19.43
C TYR A 113 12.20 -7.54 19.78
N THR A 114 13.51 -7.62 19.59
CA THR A 114 14.44 -6.50 19.71
C THR A 114 15.12 -6.27 18.38
N THR A 115 15.47 -5.02 18.08
CA THR A 115 16.31 -4.71 16.93
C THR A 115 17.66 -5.40 17.12
N MET A 116 18.03 -6.32 16.21
CA MET A 116 19.42 -6.73 16.13
C MET A 116 20.18 -5.56 15.53
N ASN A 117 20.86 -4.78 16.37
CA ASN A 117 21.91 -3.91 15.88
C ASN A 117 22.93 -4.81 15.20
N SER A 118 22.95 -4.82 13.87
CA SER A 118 24.04 -5.39 13.08
C SER A 118 25.29 -4.55 13.30
N THR A 119 25.89 -4.72 14.48
CA THR A 119 27.29 -4.38 14.72
C THR A 119 28.06 -5.67 14.48
N THR A 120 28.36 -5.95 13.22
CA THR A 120 29.53 -6.76 12.81
C THR A 120 29.96 -6.26 11.44
#